data_AF-A0A257A2V1-F1
#
_entry.id   AF-A0A257A2V1-F1
#
_cell.length_a   1.000
_cell.length_b   1.000
_cell.length_c   1.000
_cell.angle_alpha   90.00
_cell.angle_beta   90.00
_cell.angle_gamma   90.00
#
_symmetry.space_group_name_H-M   'P 1'
#
loop_
_entity.id
_entity.type
_entity.pdbx_description
1 polymer ?
#
loop_
_entity_poly.entity_id
_entity_poly.type
_entity_poly.pdbx_seq_one_letter_code
_entity_poly.pdbx_strand_id
1 'polypeptide(L)'
;MFVLLLSPIVLLGLLLFSIILSSLPLWFASKLLGLRKSGLIHAMAATIIGGLLASVVSAIVVFIVPLPLLGIVLGFLSYLWVIRQVYDVEWGKAIMLWLVSVITAAILILVLSFIIILFFPFTYLPRTPHHWWI
;
A
#
# COMPACT_ATOMS: atom_id res chain seq x y z
N MET A 1 16.17 20.83 20.83
CA MET A 1 16.58 21.33 19.50
C MET A 1 17.13 20.23 18.59
N PHE A 2 18.03 19.35 19.07
CA PHE A 2 18.59 18.26 18.25
C PHE A 2 17.56 17.25 17.71
N VAL A 3 16.56 16.87 18.53
CA VAL A 3 15.46 15.97 18.11
C VAL A 3 14.58 16.58 17.01
N LEU A 4 14.36 17.90 17.03
CA LEU A 4 13.60 18.60 15.98
C LEU A 4 14.39 18.66 14.66
N LEU A 5 15.72 18.75 14.70
CA LEU A 5 16.60 18.70 13.52
C LEU A 5 16.69 17.31 12.89
N LEU A 6 16.63 16.25 13.70
CA LEU A 6 16.62 14.86 13.21
C LEU A 6 15.24 14.42 12.72
N SER A 7 14.17 15.08 13.16
CA SER A 7 12.78 14.71 12.83
C SER A 7 12.48 14.60 11.33
N PRO A 8 12.94 15.51 10.44
CA PRO A 8 12.62 15.41 9.02
C PRO A 8 13.33 14.22 8.36
N ILE A 9 14.54 13.90 8.80
CA ILE A 9 15.33 12.78 8.29
C ILE A 9 14.68 11.45 8.68
N VAL A 10 14.25 11.32 9.94
CA VAL A 10 13.53 10.14 10.43
C VAL A 10 12.20 9.97 9.72
N LEU A 11 11.42 11.04 9.55
CA LEU A 11 10.15 11.01 8.82
C LEU A 11 10.35 10.62 7.35
N LEU A 12 11.35 11.17 6.68
CA LEU A 12 11.69 10.81 5.30
C LEU A 12 12.08 9.33 5.20
N GLY A 13 12.90 8.84 6.13
CA GLY A 13 13.29 7.42 6.18
C GLY A 13 12.09 6.48 6.35
N LEU A 14 11.19 6.80 7.29
CA LEU A 14 9.95 6.04 7.51
C LEU A 14 9.04 6.06 6.28
N LEU A 15 8.91 7.21 5.61
CA LEU A 15 8.10 7.35 4.41
C LEU A 15 8.65 6.48 3.27
N LEU A 16 9.95 6.55 3.00
CA LEU A 16 10.61 5.74 1.96
C LEU A 16 10.48 4.24 2.27
N PHE A 17 10.68 3.85 3.53
CA PHE A 17 10.54 2.47 3.97
C PHE A 17 9.10 1.95 3.80
N SER A 18 8.10 2.78 4.14
CA SER A 18 6.68 2.45 3.96
C SER A 18 6.32 2.26 2.49
N ILE A 19 6.84 3.12 1.59
CA ILE A 19 6.64 2.97 0.15
C ILE A 19 7.22 1.64 -0.34
N ILE A 20 8.44 1.29 0.06
CA ILE A 20 9.07 0.03 -0.33
C ILE A 20 8.21 -1.16 0.11
N LEU A 21 7.80 -1.19 1.38
CA LEU A 21 6.91 -2.22 1.93
C LEU A 21 5.58 -2.31 1.17
N SER A 22 4.95 -1.17 0.89
CA SER A 22 3.67 -1.11 0.18
C SER A 22 3.76 -1.58 -1.28
N SER A 23 4.97 -1.53 -1.86
CA SER A 23 5.22 -1.98 -3.23
C SER A 23 5.51 -3.48 -3.36
N LEU A 24 5.80 -4.17 -2.25
CA LEU A 24 6.10 -5.61 -2.24
C LEU A 24 4.97 -6.47 -2.83
N PRO A 25 3.68 -6.28 -2.47
CA PRO A 25 2.61 -7.08 -3.06
C PRO A 25 2.53 -6.96 -4.57
N LEU A 26 2.73 -5.74 -5.09
CA LEU A 26 2.70 -5.44 -6.51
C LEU A 26 3.91 -6.05 -7.24
N TRP A 27 5.08 -6.01 -6.59
CA TRP A 27 6.30 -6.67 -7.07
C TRP A 27 6.11 -8.19 -7.14
N PHE A 28 5.63 -8.83 -6.08
CA PHE A 28 5.32 -10.25 -6.06
C PHE A 28 4.28 -10.61 -7.12
N ALA A 29 3.19 -9.85 -7.25
CA ALA A 29 2.19 -10.06 -8.29
C ALA A 29 2.79 -10.03 -9.70
N SER A 30 3.69 -9.07 -9.97
CA SER A 30 4.37 -8.97 -11.27
C SER A 30 5.28 -10.16 -11.56
N LYS A 31 5.88 -10.76 -10.52
CA LYS A 31 6.71 -11.97 -10.63
C LYS A 31 5.85 -13.22 -10.86
N LEU A 32 4.77 -13.36 -10.11
CA LEU A 32 3.81 -14.47 -10.24
C LEU A 32 3.17 -14.50 -11.63
N LEU A 33 2.89 -13.33 -12.20
CA LEU A 33 2.32 -13.19 -13.54
C LEU A 33 3.37 -13.25 -14.67
N GLY A 34 4.65 -13.46 -14.36
CA GLY A 34 5.71 -13.62 -15.36
C GLY A 34 5.93 -12.38 -16.24
N LEU A 35 5.72 -11.17 -15.70
CA LEU A 35 5.85 -9.95 -16.50
C LEU A 35 7.31 -9.61 -16.82
N ARG A 36 7.52 -9.08 -18.03
CA ARG A 36 8.84 -8.64 -18.52
C ARG A 36 9.44 -7.54 -17.64
N LYS A 37 8.62 -6.60 -17.16
CA LYS A 37 9.00 -5.50 -16.26
C LYS A 37 8.71 -5.81 -14.79
N SER A 38 9.18 -6.94 -14.27
CA SER A 38 8.91 -7.40 -12.89
C SER A 38 9.91 -6.91 -11.83
N GLY A 39 10.58 -5.78 -12.07
CA GLY A 39 11.56 -5.22 -11.12
C GLY A 39 10.90 -4.51 -9.95
N LEU A 40 11.55 -4.50 -8.77
CA LEU A 40 11.06 -3.77 -7.59
C LEU A 40 10.91 -2.27 -7.89
N ILE A 41 11.82 -1.69 -8.68
CA ILE A 41 11.77 -0.28 -9.10
C ILE A 41 10.46 0.03 -9.87
N HIS A 42 9.99 -0.90 -10.72
CA HIS A 42 8.73 -0.72 -11.44
C HIS A 42 7.53 -0.78 -10.47
N ALA A 43 7.58 -1.68 -9.48
CA ALA A 43 6.55 -1.74 -8.45
C ALA A 43 6.50 -0.48 -7.59
N MET A 44 7.66 0.03 -7.18
CA MET A 44 7.77 1.29 -6.45
C MET A 44 7.25 2.46 -7.30
N ALA A 45 7.66 2.57 -8.57
CA ALA A 45 7.20 3.61 -9.47
C ALA A 45 5.67 3.56 -9.65
N ALA A 46 5.09 2.38 -9.89
CA ALA A 46 3.65 2.21 -9.99
C ALA A 46 2.91 2.56 -8.69
N THR A 47 3.49 2.24 -7.54
CA THR A 47 2.90 2.55 -6.24
C THR A 47 2.93 4.05 -5.94
N ILE A 48 4.07 4.71 -6.15
CA ILE A 48 4.24 6.15 -5.92
C ILE A 48 3.41 6.95 -6.92
N ILE A 49 3.66 6.75 -8.22
CA ILE A 49 3.02 7.53 -9.29
C ILE A 49 1.54 7.21 -9.34
N GLY A 50 1.18 5.93 -9.20
CA GLY A 50 -0.21 5.51 -9.20
C GLY A 50 -0.96 6.05 -8.00
N GLY A 51 -0.42 5.88 -6.79
CA GLY A 51 -1.07 6.35 -5.56
C GLY A 51 -1.24 7.87 -5.56
N LEU A 52 -0.23 8.60 -6.04
CA LEU A 52 -0.27 10.06 -6.14
C LEU A 52 -1.24 10.53 -7.22
N LEU A 53 -1.28 9.90 -8.39
CA LEU A 53 -2.26 10.25 -9.42
C LEU A 53 -3.69 9.94 -8.96
N ALA A 54 -3.90 8.79 -8.32
CA ALA A 54 -5.20 8.38 -7.80
C ALA A 54 -5.73 9.34 -6.72
N SER A 55 -4.86 9.79 -5.81
CA SER A 55 -5.26 10.75 -4.78
C SER A 55 -5.59 12.11 -5.36
N VAL A 56 -4.79 12.60 -6.31
CA VAL A 56 -5.04 13.86 -7.02
C VAL A 56 -6.34 13.81 -7.82
N VAL A 57 -6.53 12.77 -8.64
CA VAL A 57 -7.75 12.59 -9.45
C VAL A 57 -8.97 12.47 -8.54
N SER A 58 -8.90 11.65 -7.49
CA SER A 58 -10.01 11.52 -6.54
C SER A 58 -10.32 12.84 -5.85
N ALA A 59 -9.32 13.61 -5.40
CA ALA A 59 -9.52 14.89 -4.73
C ALA A 59 -10.14 15.94 -5.67
N ILE A 60 -9.65 16.04 -6.90
CA ILE A 60 -10.20 16.95 -7.91
C ILE A 60 -11.66 16.61 -8.22
N VAL A 61 -11.95 15.33 -8.44
CA VAL A 61 -13.30 14.88 -8.76
C VAL A 61 -14.26 15.19 -7.62
N VAL A 62 -13.89 14.88 -6.37
CA VAL A 62 -14.73 15.18 -5.19
C VAL A 62 -14.92 16.68 -4.99
N PHE A 63 -13.91 17.49 -5.31
CA PHE A 63 -13.98 18.94 -5.20
C PHE A 63 -14.92 19.57 -6.24
N ILE A 64 -14.86 19.10 -7.50
CA ILE A 64 -15.68 19.62 -8.60
C ILE A 64 -17.09 19.06 -8.55
N VAL A 65 -17.18 17.74 -8.35
CA VAL A 65 -18.41 16.97 -8.33
C VAL A 65 -18.47 16.31 -6.96
N PRO A 66 -19.32 16.78 -6.02
CA PRO A 66 -19.40 16.28 -4.65
C PRO A 66 -20.05 14.88 -4.55
N LEU A 67 -19.68 13.98 -5.46
CA LEU A 67 -20.03 12.58 -5.54
C LEU A 67 -18.79 11.74 -5.17
N PRO A 68 -18.62 11.37 -3.88
CA PRO A 68 -17.43 10.67 -3.39
C PRO A 68 -17.17 9.33 -4.11
N LEU A 69 -18.23 8.62 -4.49
CA LEU A 69 -18.14 7.37 -5.23
C LEU A 69 -17.46 7.55 -6.60
N LEU A 70 -17.75 8.65 -7.28
CA LEU A 70 -17.19 8.94 -8.61
C LEU A 70 -15.69 9.25 -8.50
N GLY A 71 -15.27 9.94 -7.44
CA GLY A 71 -13.87 10.18 -7.12
C GLY A 71 -13.09 8.89 -6.87
N ILE A 72 -13.66 7.95 -6.11
CA ILE A 72 -13.05 6.64 -5.85
C ILE A 72 -12.87 5.86 -7.16
N VAL A 73 -13.90 5.79 -7.98
CA VAL A 73 -13.86 5.03 -9.24
C VAL A 73 -12.85 5.63 -10.23
N LEU A 74 -12.85 6.95 -10.41
CA LEU A 74 -11.89 7.60 -11.31
C LEU A 74 -10.47 7.56 -10.76
N GLY A 75 -10.29 7.71 -9.45
CA GLY A 75 -9.01 7.51 -8.78
C GLY A 75 -8.47 6.10 -9.02
N PHE A 76 -9.31 5.09 -8.85
CA PHE A 76 -8.95 3.70 -9.12
C PHE A 76 -8.61 3.45 -10.60
N LEU A 77 -9.39 3.98 -11.54
CA LEU A 77 -9.09 3.89 -12.97
C LEU A 77 -7.75 4.55 -13.33
N SER A 78 -7.45 5.69 -12.71
CA SER A 78 -6.15 6.36 -12.89
C SER A 78 -4.99 5.52 -12.34
N TYR A 79 -5.20 4.83 -11.21
CA TYR A 79 -4.22 3.89 -10.64
C TYR A 79 -3.93 2.73 -11.60
N LEU A 80 -4.99 2.08 -12.12
CA LEU A 80 -4.87 1.01 -13.12
C LEU A 80 -4.17 1.49 -14.40
N TRP A 81 -4.47 2.72 -14.82
CA TRP A 81 -3.82 3.32 -15.98
C TRP A 81 -2.31 3.50 -15.74
N VAL A 82 -1.88 3.95 -14.55
CA VAL A 82 -0.45 4.04 -14.24
C VAL A 82 0.21 2.66 -14.21
N ILE A 83 -0.41 1.65 -13.59
CA ILE A 83 0.09 0.28 -13.63
C ILE A 83 0.30 -0.17 -15.07
N ARG A 84 -0.69 0.07 -15.93
CA ARG A 84 -0.63 -0.26 -17.35
C ARG A 84 0.58 0.38 -18.03
N GLN A 85 0.83 1.67 -17.80
CA GLN A 85 1.96 2.39 -18.39
C GLN A 85 3.32 1.93 -17.84
N VAL A 86 3.42 1.73 -16.53
CA VAL A 86 4.68 1.35 -15.87
C VAL A 86 5.10 -0.06 -16.24
N TYR A 87 4.17 -1.00 -16.25
CA TYR A 87 4.43 -2.40 -16.61
C TYR A 87 4.37 -2.69 -18.10
N ASP A 88 3.87 -1.75 -18.91
CA ASP A 88 3.71 -1.87 -20.36
C ASP A 88 2.91 -3.13 -20.74
N VAL A 89 1.68 -3.16 -20.23
CA VAL A 89 0.76 -4.29 -20.36
C VAL A 89 -0.60 -3.87 -20.89
N GLU A 90 -1.39 -4.84 -21.34
CA GLU A 90 -2.80 -4.64 -21.69
C GLU A 90 -3.67 -4.44 -20.44
N TRP A 91 -4.86 -3.86 -20.62
CA TRP A 91 -5.81 -3.61 -19.53
C TRP A 91 -6.16 -4.86 -18.72
N GLY A 92 -6.39 -6.00 -19.37
CA GLY A 92 -6.70 -7.25 -18.67
C GLY A 92 -5.57 -7.69 -17.75
N LYS A 93 -4.32 -7.57 -18.21
CA LYS A 93 -3.12 -7.87 -17.42
C LYS A 93 -2.90 -6.86 -16.29
N ALA A 94 -3.19 -5.57 -16.51
CA ALA A 94 -3.12 -4.55 -15.46
C ALA A 94 -4.13 -4.83 -14.32
N ILE A 95 -5.36 -5.21 -14.68
CA ILE A 95 -6.40 -5.60 -13.71
C ILE A 95 -6.00 -6.87 -12.96
N MET A 96 -5.49 -7.89 -13.67
CA MET A 96 -4.97 -9.11 -13.04
C MET A 96 -3.81 -8.79 -12.09
N LEU A 97 -2.89 -7.92 -12.48
CA LEU A 97 -1.77 -7.54 -11.63
C LEU A 97 -2.24 -6.82 -10.37
N TRP A 98 -3.18 -5.89 -10.50
CA TRP A 98 -3.80 -5.26 -9.34
C TRP A 98 -4.50 -6.30 -8.44
N LEU A 99 -5.31 -7.19 -9.02
CA LEU A 99 -6.05 -8.21 -8.28
C LEU A 99 -5.11 -9.15 -7.51
N VAL A 100 -4.09 -9.68 -8.19
CA VAL A 100 -3.06 -10.54 -7.58
C VAL A 100 -2.30 -9.77 -6.51
N SER A 101 -2.01 -8.49 -6.72
CA SER A 101 -1.37 -7.64 -5.72
C SER A 101 -2.24 -7.45 -4.48
N VAL A 102 -3.54 -7.24 -4.63
CA VAL A 102 -4.49 -7.13 -3.49
C VAL A 102 -4.54 -8.44 -2.70
N ILE A 103 -4.63 -9.57 -3.40
CA ILE A 103 -4.61 -10.90 -2.77
C ILE A 103 -3.28 -11.11 -2.03
N THR A 104 -2.15 -10.77 -2.67
CA THR A 104 -0.82 -10.88 -2.06
C THR A 104 -0.69 -9.98 -0.83
N ALA A 105 -1.23 -8.77 -0.87
CA ALA A 105 -1.23 -7.85 0.27
C ALA A 105 -2.06 -8.40 1.43
N ALA A 106 -3.25 -8.96 1.15
CA ALA A 106 -4.09 -9.57 2.16
C ALA A 106 -3.40 -10.77 2.83
N ILE A 107 -2.73 -11.62 2.05
CA ILE A 107 -1.94 -12.76 2.57
C ILE A 107 -0.79 -12.25 3.44
N LEU A 108 -0.05 -11.24 2.99
CA LEU A 108 1.06 -10.67 3.75
C LEU A 108 0.59 -10.08 5.08
N ILE A 109 -0.52 -9.35 5.09
CA ILE A 109 -1.11 -8.82 6.32
C ILE A 109 -1.51 -9.96 7.25
N LEU A 110 -2.18 -11.00 6.75
CA LEU A 110 -2.61 -12.15 7.55
C LEU A 110 -1.41 -12.86 8.19
N VAL A 111 -0.36 -13.15 7.41
CA VAL A 111 0.87 -13.78 7.90
C VAL A 111 1.56 -12.90 8.94
N LEU A 112 1.67 -11.60 8.68
CA LEU A 112 2.32 -10.67 9.61
C LEU A 112 1.53 -10.55 10.91
N SER A 113 0.21 -10.45 10.85
CA SER A 113 -0.67 -10.45 12.01
C SER A 113 -0.54 -11.74 12.82
N PHE A 114 -0.50 -12.91 12.16
CA PHE A 114 -0.31 -14.19 12.83
C PHE A 114 1.03 -14.26 13.57
N ILE A 115 2.13 -13.84 12.93
CA ILE A 115 3.46 -13.79 13.55
C ILE A 115 3.45 -12.84 14.76
N ILE A 116 2.88 -11.64 14.61
CA ILE A 116 2.81 -10.66 15.70
C ILE A 116 2.05 -11.24 16.90
N ILE A 117 0.91 -11.90 16.68
CA ILE A 117 0.14 -12.53 17.76
C ILE A 117 0.93 -13.67 18.42
N LEU A 118 1.61 -14.50 17.64
CA LEU A 118 2.37 -15.65 18.14
C LEU A 118 3.58 -15.23 19.00
N PHE A 119 4.34 -14.22 18.57
CA PHE A 119 5.57 -13.78 19.24
C PHE A 119 5.35 -12.68 20.28
N PHE A 120 4.27 -11.89 20.16
CA PHE A 120 3.95 -10.79 21.08
C PHE A 120 2.54 -10.89 21.66
N PRO A 121 2.14 -12.03 22.27
CA PRO A 121 0.78 -12.22 22.80
C PRO A 121 0.40 -11.16 23.85
N PHE A 122 1.38 -10.67 24.61
CA PHE A 122 1.20 -9.66 25.65
C PHE A 122 0.77 -8.27 25.12
N THR A 123 0.93 -7.99 23.82
CA THR A 123 0.47 -6.72 23.22
C THR A 123 -1.04 -6.72 22.95
N TYR A 124 -1.70 -7.88 22.92
CA TYR A 124 -3.13 -8.04 22.61
C TYR A 124 -3.94 -8.69 23.75
N LEU A 125 -3.28 -9.21 24.79
CA LEU A 125 -3.97 -9.66 26.00
C LEU A 125 -4.47 -8.43 26.77
N PRO A 126 -5.77 -8.34 27.11
CA PRO A 126 -6.23 -7.30 28.01
C PRO A 126 -5.47 -7.42 29.31
N ARG A 127 -4.82 -6.33 29.76
CA ARG A 127 -4.26 -6.28 31.12
C ARG A 127 -5.42 -6.54 32.07
N THR A 128 -5.48 -7.73 32.64
CA THR A 128 -6.43 -8.03 33.70
C THR A 128 -6.18 -7.00 34.81
N PRO A 129 -7.16 -6.14 35.15
CA PRO A 129 -6.93 -5.15 36.18
C PRO A 129 -6.77 -5.90 37.51
N HIS A 130 -5.56 -5.87 38.06
CA HIS A 130 -5.17 -6.45 39.36
C HIS A 130 -5.80 -5.71 40.56
N HIS A 131 -7.12 -5.49 40.55
CA HIS A 131 -7.86 -4.82 41.63
C HIS A 131 -8.61 -5.80 42.55
N TRP A 132 -8.27 -7.09 42.51
CA TRP A 132 -8.92 -8.14 43.29
C TRP A 132 -8.15 -8.53 44.56
N TRP A 133 -7.34 -7.63 45.11
CA TRP A 133 -6.76 -7.78 46.44
C TRP A 133 -7.23 -6.62 47.31
N ILE A 134 -8.31 -6.93 48.05
CA ILE A 134 -8.66 -6.32 49.34
C ILE A 134 -7.50 -6.56 50.31
#